data_AF-A0A941W2S5-F1
#
_entry.id   AF-A0A941W2S5-F1
#
_cell.length_a   1.000
_cell.length_b   1.000
_cell.length_c   1.000
_cell.angle_alpha   90.00
_cell.angle_beta   90.00
_cell.angle_gamma   90.00
#
_symmetry.space_group_name_H-M   'P 1'
#
loop_
_entity.id
_entity.type
_entity.pdbx_description
1 polymer ?
#
loop_
_entity_poly.entity_id
_entity_poly.type
_entity_poly.pdbx_seq_one_letter_code
_entity_poly.pdbx_strand_id
1 'polypeptide(L)'
;MPRLARVVAKGYPHHVTQRGNYRQPVFEKDEDYVQYLEWLKDYSTKYSLRIWAYCLMTNHVRFVCVPKQVVEDIKRSSMTGRPCGNDSFMKKFERLFGRRLRALPWGRPRKNK
;
A
#
# COMPACT_ATOMS: atom_id res chain seq x y z
N MET A 1 -3.19 -9.80 18.64
CA MET A 1 -1.88 -10.36 18.21
C MET A 1 -1.11 -9.32 17.43
N PRO A 2 0.16 -9.02 17.79
CA PRO A 2 1.02 -8.16 16.97
C PRO A 2 1.24 -8.82 15.61
N ARG A 3 0.97 -8.09 14.52
CA ARG A 3 1.29 -8.55 13.16
C ARG A 3 2.76 -8.26 12.90
N LEU A 4 3.51 -9.27 12.49
CA LEU A 4 4.84 -9.08 11.91
C LEU A 4 4.71 -8.15 10.69
N ALA A 5 5.63 -7.19 10.58
CA ALA A 5 5.70 -6.33 9.41
C ALA A 5 5.95 -7.18 8.16
N ARG A 6 5.29 -6.84 7.05
CA ARG A 6 5.49 -7.54 5.78
C ARG A 6 6.92 -7.34 5.31
N VAL A 7 7.62 -8.45 5.04
CA VAL A 7 8.97 -8.43 4.48
C VAL A 7 8.89 -8.05 3.00
N VAL A 8 9.69 -7.09 2.59
CA VAL A 8 9.88 -6.72 1.18
C VAL A 8 11.36 -6.87 0.85
N ALA A 9 11.67 -7.81 -0.05
CA ALA A 9 13.03 -8.14 -0.46
C ALA A 9 13.29 -7.69 -1.91
N LYS A 10 14.25 -6.78 -2.10
CA LYS A 10 14.65 -6.32 -3.44
C LYS A 10 15.11 -7.50 -4.30
N GLY A 11 14.64 -7.56 -5.55
CA GLY A 11 15.05 -8.58 -6.51
C GLY A 11 14.36 -9.94 -6.35
N TYR A 12 13.58 -10.16 -5.28
CA TYR A 12 12.87 -11.41 -5.04
C TYR A 12 11.38 -11.31 -5.41
N PRO A 13 10.76 -12.40 -5.89
CA PRO A 13 9.33 -12.43 -6.20
C PRO A 13 8.48 -12.38 -4.93
N HIS A 14 7.43 -11.56 -4.96
CA HIS A 14 6.43 -11.43 -3.91
C HIS A 14 5.07 -11.78 -4.50
N HIS A 15 4.37 -12.71 -3.87
CA HIS A 15 2.98 -12.99 -4.19
C HIS A 15 2.09 -12.01 -3.41
N VAL A 16 1.43 -11.12 -4.14
CA VAL A 16 0.50 -10.14 -3.58
C VAL A 16 -0.92 -10.58 -3.88
N THR A 17 -1.75 -10.60 -2.84
CA THR A 17 -3.17 -10.93 -2.93
C THR A 17 -4.01 -9.78 -2.41
N GLN A 18 -4.98 -9.34 -3.19
CA GLN A 18 -6.00 -8.37 -2.79
C GLN A 18 -7.37 -9.05 -2.92
N ARG A 19 -8.21 -8.92 -1.89
CA ARG A 19 -9.61 -9.37 -1.93
C ARG A 19 -10.53 -8.18 -1.70
N GLY A 20 -11.70 -8.20 -2.34
CA GLY A 20 -12.77 -7.26 -2.04
C GLY A 20 -13.17 -7.34 -0.56
N ASN A 21 -13.51 -6.19 0.02
CA ASN A 21 -13.99 -6.14 1.39
C ASN A 21 -15.29 -6.96 1.49
N TYR A 22 -15.47 -7.73 2.56
CA TYR A 22 -16.60 -8.65 2.70
C TYR A 22 -16.82 -9.60 1.50
N ARG A 23 -15.75 -9.93 0.75
CA ARG A 23 -15.79 -10.74 -0.49
C ARG A 23 -16.64 -10.14 -1.61
N GLN A 24 -16.95 -8.84 -1.53
CA GLN A 24 -17.65 -8.12 -2.59
C GLN A 24 -16.86 -8.12 -3.90
N PRO A 25 -17.54 -7.96 -5.05
CA PRO A 25 -16.89 -7.73 -6.32
C PRO A 25 -15.89 -6.55 -6.22
N VAL A 26 -14.71 -6.75 -6.80
CA VAL A 26 -13.70 -5.73 -7.09
C VAL A 26 -13.93 -5.18 -8.50
N PHE A 27 -14.45 -6.01 -9.41
CA PHE A 27 -14.78 -5.65 -10.79
C PHE A 27 -16.26 -5.95 -11.00
N GLU A 28 -17.03 -4.94 -11.41
CA GLU A 28 -18.45 -5.07 -11.70
C GLU A 28 -18.70 -5.18 -13.21
N LYS A 29 -17.80 -4.61 -14.02
CA LYS A 29 -17.88 -4.59 -15.49
C LYS A 29 -16.55 -4.92 -16.13
N ASP A 30 -16.56 -5.28 -17.41
CA ASP A 30 -15.35 -5.67 -18.15
C ASP A 30 -14.34 -4.52 -18.27
N GLU A 31 -14.82 -3.27 -18.33
CA GLU A 31 -13.97 -2.08 -18.39
C GLU A 31 -13.11 -1.91 -17.12
N ASP A 32 -13.59 -2.38 -15.97
CA ASP A 32 -12.87 -2.29 -14.70
C ASP A 32 -11.56 -3.10 -14.74
N TYR A 33 -11.57 -4.24 -15.45
CA TYR A 33 -10.37 -5.08 -15.62
C TYR A 33 -9.32 -4.37 -16.46
N VAL A 34 -9.74 -3.73 -17.56
CA VAL A 34 -8.85 -2.97 -18.45
C VAL A 34 -8.24 -1.79 -17.68
N GLN A 35 -9.07 -1.02 -16.98
CA GLN A 35 -8.60 0.12 -16.19
C GLN A 35 -7.63 -0.30 -15.09
N TYR A 36 -7.88 -1.44 -14.44
CA TYR A 36 -6.97 -1.98 -13.42
C TYR A 36 -5.62 -2.37 -14.00
N LEU A 37 -5.58 -2.97 -15.18
CA LEU A 37 -4.32 -3.32 -15.86
C LEU A 37 -3.52 -2.09 -16.26
N GLU A 38 -4.19 -1.01 -16.71
CA GLU A 38 -3.53 0.28 -16.97
C GLU A 38 -2.89 0.84 -15.70
N TRP A 39 -3.63 0.90 -14.60
CA TRP A 39 -3.08 1.34 -13.32
C TRP A 39 -1.95 0.43 -12.85
N LEU A 40 -2.08 -0.89 -12.98
CA LEU A 40 -1.03 -1.83 -12.62
C LEU A 40 0.25 -1.55 -13.42
N LYS A 41 0.13 -1.24 -14.71
CA LYS A 41 1.26 -0.86 -15.57
C LYS A 41 1.89 0.46 -15.11
N ASP A 42 1.08 1.50 -14.90
CA ASP A 42 1.56 2.83 -14.49
C ASP A 42 2.27 2.78 -13.14
N TYR A 43 1.66 2.13 -12.15
CA TYR A 43 2.23 2.00 -10.82
C TYR A 43 3.41 1.05 -10.78
N SER A 44 3.42 -0.02 -11.59
CA SER A 44 4.59 -0.88 -11.69
C SER A 44 5.81 -0.13 -12.23
N THR A 45 5.59 0.77 -13.21
CA THR A 45 6.64 1.64 -13.74
C THR A 45 7.08 2.66 -12.69
N LYS A 46 6.13 3.39 -12.09
CA LYS A 46 6.39 4.42 -11.07
C LYS A 46 7.17 3.90 -9.88
N TYR A 47 6.87 2.69 -9.41
CA TYR A 47 7.52 2.08 -8.25
C TYR A 47 8.63 1.09 -8.59
N SER A 48 9.01 0.97 -9.87
CA SER A 48 10.02 0.03 -10.34
C SER A 48 9.75 -1.42 -9.91
N LEU A 49 8.51 -1.86 -10.07
CA LEU A 49 8.08 -3.24 -9.88
C LEU A 49 8.08 -3.97 -11.22
N ARG A 50 8.69 -5.14 -11.30
CA ARG A 50 8.53 -6.05 -12.43
C ARG A 50 7.40 -7.03 -12.13
N ILE A 51 6.34 -7.00 -12.91
CA ILE A 51 5.23 -7.97 -12.80
C ILE A 51 5.62 -9.22 -13.59
N TRP A 52 5.56 -10.38 -12.96
CA TRP A 52 5.82 -11.68 -13.59
C TRP A 52 4.54 -12.37 -14.06
N ALA A 53 3.51 -12.31 -13.22
CA ALA A 53 2.22 -12.90 -13.50
C ALA A 53 1.13 -12.13 -12.76
N TYR A 54 -0.09 -12.15 -13.30
CA TYR A 54 -1.28 -11.61 -12.65
C TYR A 54 -2.49 -12.48 -12.96
N CYS A 55 -3.48 -12.43 -12.08
CA CYS A 55 -4.78 -13.07 -12.24
C CYS A 55 -5.82 -12.14 -11.63
N LEU A 56 -6.80 -11.74 -12.45
CA LEU A 56 -7.92 -10.90 -12.06
C LEU A 56 -9.16 -11.78 -12.00
N MET A 57 -9.82 -11.79 -10.85
CA MET A 57 -11.10 -12.47 -10.63
C MET A 57 -12.07 -11.46 -10.07
N THR A 58 -13.37 -11.69 -10.27
CA THR A 58 -14.45 -10.76 -9.90
C THR A 58 -14.28 -10.15 -8.51
N ASN A 59 -13.88 -10.93 -7.50
CA ASN A 59 -13.75 -10.47 -6.11
C ASN A 59 -12.31 -10.48 -5.57
N HIS A 60 -11.31 -10.83 -6.38
CA HIS A 60 -9.93 -10.84 -5.93
C HIS A 60 -8.89 -10.75 -7.04
N VAL A 61 -7.75 -10.18 -6.70
CA VAL A 61 -6.61 -10.00 -7.57
C VAL A 61 -5.40 -10.68 -6.96
N ARG A 62 -4.62 -11.35 -7.80
CA ARG A 62 -3.32 -11.91 -7.44
C ARG A 62 -2.29 -11.45 -8.44
N PHE A 63 -1.10 -11.10 -7.98
CA PHE A 63 0.03 -10.90 -8.87
C PHE A 63 1.34 -11.28 -8.19
N VAL A 64 2.31 -11.67 -9.01
CA VAL A 64 3.69 -11.89 -8.61
C VAL A 64 4.48 -10.68 -9.08
N CYS A 65 5.04 -9.93 -8.14
CA CYS A 65 5.87 -8.76 -8.45
C CYS A 65 7.27 -8.87 -7.85
N VAL A 66 8.26 -8.37 -8.56
CA VAL A 66 9.66 -8.29 -8.15
C VAL A 66 10.04 -6.82 -8.03
N PRO A 67 10.26 -6.29 -6.81
CA PRO A 67 10.71 -4.92 -6.65
C PRO A 67 12.17 -4.79 -7.10
N LYS A 68 12.43 -3.90 -8.08
CA LYS A 68 13.80 -3.62 -8.56
C LYS A 68 14.58 -2.70 -7.63
N GLN A 69 13.89 -1.96 -6.76
CA GLN A 69 14.47 -1.12 -5.72
C GLN A 69 13.82 -1.44 -4.38
N VAL A 70 14.57 -1.30 -3.27
CA VAL A 70 13.93 -1.25 -1.96
C VAL A 70 13.16 0.06 -1.95
N VAL A 71 11.83 0.02 -2.04
CA VAL A 71 11.06 1.24 -1.79
C VAL A 71 11.09 1.42 -0.27
N GLU A 72 12.11 2.11 0.26
CA GLU A 72 12.28 2.32 1.70
C GLU A 72 11.00 2.89 2.33
N ASP A 73 10.28 3.73 1.58
CA ASP A 73 8.99 4.29 1.99
C ASP A 73 7.93 3.22 2.21
N ILE A 74 7.81 2.22 1.33
CA ILE A 74 6.84 1.11 1.49
C ILE A 74 7.25 0.22 2.65
N LYS A 75 8.55 -0.04 2.83
CA LYS A 75 9.06 -0.82 3.96
C LYS A 75 8.78 -0.10 5.29
N ARG A 76 9.07 1.20 5.37
CA ARG A 76 8.86 2.04 6.55
C ARG A 76 7.38 2.23 6.87
N SER A 77 6.54 2.48 5.88
CA SER A 77 5.08 2.57 6.03
C SER A 77 4.46 1.24 6.44
N SER A 78 4.94 0.10 5.88
CA SER A 78 4.49 -1.23 6.29
C SER A 78 4.93 -1.59 7.71
N MET A 79 6.11 -1.16 8.16
CA MET A 79 6.60 -1.37 9.52
C MET A 79 5.91 -0.47 10.56
N THR A 80 5.59 0.77 10.19
CA THR A 80 5.03 1.77 11.13
C THR A 80 3.51 1.90 11.06
N GLY A 81 2.86 1.26 10.08
CA GLY A 81 1.44 1.43 9.80
C GLY A 81 1.05 2.82 9.24
N ARG A 82 2.04 3.65 8.90
CA ARG A 82 1.82 5.02 8.38
C ARG A 82 1.45 4.99 6.90
N PRO A 83 0.55 5.86 6.42
CA PRO A 83 0.33 6.06 5.00
C PRO A 83 1.64 6.37 4.26
N CYS A 84 1.83 5.79 3.07
CA CYS A 84 2.99 6.08 2.22
C CYS A 84 2.91 7.53 1.71
N GLY A 85 3.81 8.40 2.17
CA GLY A 85 3.91 9.77 1.66
C GLY A 85 4.84 10.66 2.48
N ASN A 86 5.22 11.79 1.90
CA ASN A 86 6.08 12.79 2.54
C ASN A 86 5.30 13.67 3.55
N ASP A 87 6.00 14.56 4.24
CA ASP A 87 5.42 15.37 5.32
C ASP A 87 4.29 16.31 4.84
N SER A 88 4.33 16.72 3.57
CA SER A 88 3.27 17.52 2.93
C SER A 88 2.02 16.68 2.69
N PHE A 89 2.19 15.44 2.20
CA PHE A 89 1.11 14.46 2.06
C PHE A 89 0.43 14.15 3.41
N MET A 90 1.22 13.95 4.47
CA MET A 90 0.70 13.68 5.82
C MET A 90 -0.08 14.86 6.39
N LYS A 91 0.39 16.10 6.19
CA LYS A 91 -0.36 17.32 6.57
C LYS A 91 -1.70 17.41 5.85
N LYS A 92 -1.75 17.06 4.57
CA LYS A 92 -2.98 17.07 3.77
C LYS A 92 -3.97 16.00 4.27
N PHE A 93 -3.47 14.80 4.58
CA PHE A 93 -4.27 13.71 5.15
C PHE A 93 -4.81 14.04 6.56
N GLU A 94 -3.97 14.55 7.47
CA GLU A 94 -4.42 14.93 8.82
C GLU A 94 -5.52 15.99 8.80
N ARG A 95 -5.46 16.92 7.83
CA ARG A 95 -6.51 17.93 7.60
C ARG A 95 -7.79 17.30 7.06
N LEU A 96 -7.67 16.38 6.11
CA LEU A 96 -8.82 15.73 5.47
C LEU A 96 -9.60 14.83 6.45
N PHE A 97 -8.89 14.11 7.33
CA PHE A 97 -9.50 13.15 8.26
C PHE A 97 -9.79 13.73 9.65
N GLY A 98 -9.50 15.02 9.88
CA GLY A 98 -9.73 15.69 11.17
C GLY A 98 -9.00 15.06 12.36
N ARG A 99 -7.99 14.23 12.11
CA ARG A 99 -7.25 13.48 13.14
C ARG A 99 -5.78 13.39 12.81
N ARG A 100 -4.94 13.44 13.84
CA ARG A 100 -3.49 13.34 13.71
C ARG A 100 -3.08 11.90 13.42
N LEU A 101 -2.23 11.70 12.40
CA LEU A 101 -1.74 10.38 11.97
C LEU A 101 -0.25 10.21 12.31
N ARG A 102 0.45 11.29 12.63
CA ARG A 102 1.84 11.26 13.11
C ARG A 102 1.92 10.84 14.57
N ALA A 103 2.74 9.83 14.85
CA ALA A 103 3.08 9.45 16.21
C ALA A 103 3.92 10.57 16.86
N LEU A 104 3.54 10.96 18.07
CA LEU A 104 4.34 11.86 18.89
C LEU A 104 5.53 11.10 19.48
N PRO A 105 6.62 11.80 19.82
CA PRO A 105 7.69 11.21 20.63
C PRO A 105 7.09 10.56 21.88
N TRP A 106 7.51 9.33 22.16
CA TRP A 106 7.08 8.61 23.36
C TRP A 106 7.65 9.34 24.58
N GLY A 107 6.79 9.95 25.40
CA GLY A 107 7.23 10.75 26.54
C GLY A 107 6.08 11.35 27.34
N ARG A 108 6.40 11.82 28.56
CA ARG A 108 5.44 12.40 29.51
C ARG A 108 4.53 13.44 28.83
N PRO A 109 3.19 13.31 28.90
CA PRO A 109 2.28 14.32 28.39
C PRO A 109 2.66 15.68 28.96
N ARG A 110 2.79 16.70 28.09
CA ARG A 110 3.01 18.07 28.56
C ARG A 110 1.79 18.47 29.38
N LYS A 111 1.99 18.91 30.63
CA LYS A 111 0.93 19.53 31.41
C LYS A 111 0.42 20.73 30.62
N ASN A 112 -0.90 20.79 30.41
CA ASN A 112 -1.53 21.99 29.88
C ASN A 112 -1.19 23.16 30.82
N LYS A 113 -0.76 24.29 30.24
CA LYS A 113 -0.71 25.57 30.94
C LYS A 113 -2.11 26.12 31.06
#